data_AF-A0A6U2D0R2-F1
#
_entry.id   AF-A0A6U2D0R2-F1
#
_cell.length_a   1.000
_cell.length_b   1.000
_cell.length_c   1.000
_cell.angle_alpha   90.00
_cell.angle_beta   90.00
_cell.angle_gamma   90.00
#
_symmetry.space_group_name_H-M   'P 1'
#
loop_
_entity.id
_entity.type
_entity.pdbx_description
1 polymer ?
#
loop_
_entity_poly.entity_id
_entity_poly.type
_entity_poly.pdbx_seq_one_letter_code
_entity_poly.pdbx_strand_id
1 'polypeptide(L)'
;HASTTAAYTFHVPSAHKPWHWAFTSCNGTTDDAVAVKSGGISVMWRDVLARHKASPLHLAVGGGDQIYNDAVFSGPLLGSFDKASTDAETAERLAAPLTEAMRREMEQYYLAHYCLHFAEDAFSAALASVPQLSTWDDHDIFDGYGSYSDQLQASPVIRGVFGAAKAFYLLFQCHTTEARMQDDGMFGGSTNQLVQLGGDTALLLLDTRMQRTLNQVVAPPVYDKMSELLSALPPSTSHVVVVTGVPVLYPKLPVEKLLSTIGSFVAGTNPIAILSQKTGLAQLVNSRFGQPEILDDLADHWNARSHQDERDRLLRMLLKVWVPGVWVPGVRAPRVWAILWPHQALGGVGAQRHGHSRHGSTDACAALRTSGGGQMV
;
A
#
# COMPACT_ATOMS: atom_id res chain seq x y z
N HIS A 1 5.42 24.48 36.19
CA HIS A 1 6.11 23.39 35.47
C HIS A 1 6.89 24.02 34.34
N ALA A 2 8.23 23.91 34.35
CA ALA A 2 9.02 24.34 33.20
C ALA A 2 8.66 23.41 32.03
N SER A 3 8.03 23.97 31.00
CA SER A 3 7.80 23.31 29.72
C SER A 3 9.18 23.04 29.11
N THR A 4 9.73 21.85 29.32
CA THR A 4 10.82 21.35 28.49
C THR A 4 10.25 21.18 27.09
N THR A 5 10.48 22.17 26.23
CA THR A 5 10.20 22.03 24.80
C THR A 5 11.00 20.83 24.31
N ALA A 6 10.31 19.79 23.84
CA ALA A 6 10.95 18.68 23.17
C ALA A 6 11.70 19.22 21.94
N ALA A 7 12.98 18.89 21.83
CA ALA A 7 13.80 19.23 20.67
C ALA A 7 13.95 17.98 19.82
N TYR A 8 13.63 18.10 18.53
CA TYR A 8 13.76 17.04 17.55
C TYR A 8 14.77 17.42 16.49
N THR A 9 15.47 16.42 15.95
CA THR A 9 16.49 16.59 14.91
C THR A 9 16.19 15.63 13.78
N PHE A 10 16.33 16.11 12.55
CA PHE A 10 16.29 15.28 11.35
C PHE A 10 17.53 15.55 10.49
N HIS A 11 17.82 14.63 9.57
CA HIS A 11 19.02 14.67 8.76
C HIS A 11 18.70 15.03 7.32
N VAL A 12 19.35 16.08 6.80
CA VAL A 12 19.27 16.49 5.40
C VAL A 12 20.56 16.09 4.69
N PRO A 13 20.51 15.27 3.62
CA PRO A 13 21.69 14.89 2.87
C PRO A 13 22.18 16.08 2.03
N SER A 14 23.47 16.10 1.68
CA SER A 14 23.97 17.08 0.71
C SER A 14 23.45 16.74 -0.69
N ALA A 15 23.35 17.75 -1.57
CA ALA A 15 22.84 17.60 -2.93
C ALA A 15 23.55 16.52 -3.78
N HIS A 16 24.79 16.18 -3.43
CA HIS A 16 25.64 15.24 -4.17
C HIS A 16 25.84 13.90 -3.45
N LYS A 17 25.20 13.68 -2.29
CA LYS A 17 25.24 12.40 -1.60
C LYS A 17 23.99 11.57 -1.93
N PRO A 18 24.13 10.25 -2.10
CA PRO A 18 22.99 9.35 -2.16
C PRO A 18 22.12 9.52 -0.91
N TRP A 19 20.81 9.53 -1.12
CA TRP A 19 19.86 9.51 -0.01
C TRP A 19 19.86 8.11 0.60
N HIS A 20 20.05 8.04 1.91
CA HIS A 20 19.73 6.85 2.71
C HIS A 20 18.29 6.96 3.19
N TRP A 21 17.42 6.03 2.79
CA TRP A 21 15.99 6.06 3.08
C TRP A 21 15.47 4.65 3.37
N ALA A 22 14.36 4.59 4.12
CA ALA A 22 13.66 3.34 4.44
C ALA A 22 12.37 3.24 3.64
N PHE A 23 11.90 2.03 3.41
CA PHE A 23 10.59 1.74 2.80
C PHE A 23 9.76 0.92 3.79
N THR A 24 8.52 1.34 4.04
CA THR A 24 7.61 0.70 4.99
C THR A 24 6.19 0.67 4.45
N SER A 25 5.46 -0.38 4.78
CA SER A 25 4.13 -0.63 4.25
C SER A 25 3.47 -1.78 5.01
N CYS A 26 2.14 -1.88 4.97
CA CYS A 26 1.37 -2.74 5.88
C CYS A 26 1.79 -2.53 7.34
N ASN A 27 1.80 -1.26 7.77
CA ASN A 27 2.20 -0.82 9.09
C ASN A 27 1.04 -1.02 10.09
N GLY A 28 0.63 -2.27 10.29
CA GLY A 28 -0.47 -2.62 11.19
C GLY A 28 -1.09 -3.96 10.83
N THR A 29 -2.23 -4.25 11.43
CA THR A 29 -3.08 -5.40 11.09
C THR A 29 -4.49 -5.16 11.60
N THR A 30 -5.47 -5.80 10.98
CA THR A 30 -6.87 -5.86 11.47
C THR A 30 -7.09 -6.91 12.55
N ASP A 31 -6.12 -7.83 12.76
CA ASP A 31 -6.24 -8.90 13.75
C ASP A 31 -5.52 -8.53 15.05
N ASP A 32 -6.29 -8.13 16.06
CA ASP A 32 -5.80 -7.79 17.40
C ASP A 32 -4.97 -8.93 18.03
N ALA A 33 -5.34 -10.19 17.79
CA ALA A 33 -4.60 -11.33 18.34
C ALA A 33 -3.23 -11.47 17.66
N VAL A 34 -3.14 -11.18 16.35
CA VAL A 34 -1.87 -11.08 15.63
C VAL A 34 -1.05 -9.91 16.14
N ALA A 35 -1.65 -8.72 16.30
CA ALA A 35 -0.97 -7.53 16.82
C ALA A 35 -0.36 -7.78 18.21
N VAL A 36 -1.14 -8.35 19.13
CA VAL A 36 -0.68 -8.70 20.48
C VAL A 36 0.44 -9.73 20.43
N LYS A 37 0.31 -10.76 19.58
CA LYS A 37 1.32 -11.81 19.45
C LYS A 37 2.63 -11.33 18.83
N SER A 38 2.57 -10.40 17.87
CA SER A 38 3.74 -9.84 17.18
C SER A 38 4.41 -8.71 17.96
N GLY A 39 3.73 -8.13 18.95
CA GLY A 39 4.17 -6.93 19.67
C GLY A 39 3.84 -5.62 18.93
N GLY A 40 2.94 -5.67 17.94
CA GLY A 40 2.51 -4.53 17.15
C GLY A 40 3.57 -3.98 16.21
N ILE A 41 3.31 -2.80 15.65
CA ILE A 41 4.23 -2.13 14.70
C ILE A 41 5.51 -1.66 15.38
N SER A 42 5.43 -1.40 16.69
CA SER A 42 6.53 -0.85 17.49
C SER A 42 7.80 -1.72 17.45
N VAL A 43 7.69 -3.03 17.22
CA VAL A 43 8.85 -3.92 17.12
C VAL A 43 9.72 -3.58 15.90
N MET A 44 9.13 -3.42 14.72
CA MET A 44 9.87 -3.08 13.50
C MET A 44 10.36 -1.62 13.53
N TRP A 45 9.57 -0.70 14.07
CA TRP A 45 10.00 0.70 14.20
C TRP A 45 11.17 0.90 15.16
N ARG A 46 11.32 0.07 16.21
CA ARG A 46 12.54 0.06 17.03
C ARG A 46 13.77 -0.37 16.23
N ASP A 47 13.65 -1.31 15.30
CA ASP A 47 14.74 -1.68 14.39
C ASP A 47 15.08 -0.53 13.43
N VAL A 48 14.07 0.12 12.84
CA VAL A 48 14.26 1.31 11.99
C VAL A 48 14.97 2.42 12.76
N LEU A 49 14.57 2.70 13.99
CA LEU A 49 15.23 3.69 14.86
C LEU A 49 16.67 3.29 15.20
N ALA A 50 16.94 2.01 15.46
CA ALA A 50 18.29 1.52 15.69
C ALA A 50 19.18 1.73 14.45
N ARG A 51 18.66 1.46 13.25
CA ARG A 51 19.34 1.73 11.98
C ARG A 51 19.55 3.22 11.76
N HIS A 52 18.53 4.05 11.99
CA HIS A 52 18.62 5.51 11.88
C HIS A 52 19.71 6.07 12.81
N LYS A 53 19.82 5.55 14.04
CA LYS A 53 20.87 5.94 14.99
C LYS A 53 22.28 5.57 14.51
N ALA A 54 22.43 4.42 13.85
CA ALA A 54 23.72 3.93 13.36
C ALA A 54 24.14 4.61 12.04
N SER A 55 23.19 4.82 11.14
CA SER A 55 23.34 5.49 9.85
C SER A 55 22.08 6.30 9.57
N PRO A 56 22.12 7.63 9.69
CA PRO A 56 20.93 8.46 9.57
C PRO A 56 20.13 8.22 8.29
N LEU A 57 18.84 7.96 8.47
CA LEU A 57 17.84 7.99 7.40
C LEU A 57 17.44 9.45 7.15
N HIS A 58 17.31 9.79 5.88
CA HIS A 58 16.88 11.11 5.41
C HIS A 58 15.39 11.15 5.06
N LEU A 59 14.82 9.97 4.80
CA LEU A 59 13.43 9.81 4.38
C LEU A 59 12.93 8.41 4.77
N ALA A 60 11.68 8.32 5.19
CA ALA A 60 10.90 7.10 5.22
C ALA A 60 9.83 7.16 4.11
N VAL A 61 9.75 6.12 3.29
CA VAL A 61 8.78 6.03 2.20
C VAL A 61 7.67 5.07 2.60
N GLY A 62 6.46 5.60 2.74
CA GLY A 62 5.24 4.81 2.98
C GLY A 62 4.70 4.26 1.66
N GLY A 63 4.66 2.94 1.53
CA GLY A 63 4.20 2.26 0.32
C GLY A 63 2.69 2.12 0.19
N GLY A 64 1.92 2.45 1.22
CA GLY A 64 0.51 2.07 1.36
C GLY A 64 0.27 1.27 2.65
N ASP A 65 -0.99 1.20 3.09
CA ASP A 65 -1.42 0.57 4.34
C ASP A 65 -0.59 1.06 5.54
N GLN A 66 -0.49 2.38 5.71
CA GLN A 66 0.24 2.90 6.88
C GLN A 66 -0.59 2.77 8.17
N ILE A 67 -1.89 2.52 8.03
CA ILE A 67 -2.89 2.30 9.07
C ILE A 67 -4.03 1.42 8.53
N TYR A 68 -4.68 0.62 9.39
CA TYR A 68 -5.75 -0.32 9.01
C TYR A 68 -7.14 0.13 9.48
N ASN A 69 -7.84 0.90 8.65
CA ASN A 69 -9.10 1.57 8.99
C ASN A 69 -10.37 0.71 8.83
N ASP A 70 -10.23 -0.61 8.68
CA ASP A 70 -11.34 -1.53 8.44
C ASP A 70 -12.47 -1.50 9.44
N ALA A 71 -12.14 -1.21 10.71
CA ALA A 71 -13.08 -1.14 11.80
C ALA A 71 -14.00 0.09 11.75
N VAL A 72 -13.95 0.92 10.70
CA VAL A 72 -14.90 2.03 10.48
C VAL A 72 -16.35 1.55 10.48
N PHE A 73 -16.60 0.30 10.08
CA PHE A 73 -17.94 -0.33 10.09
C PHE A 73 -18.27 -1.08 11.39
N SER A 74 -17.47 -0.90 12.44
CA SER A 74 -17.73 -1.41 13.79
C SER A 74 -18.43 -0.39 14.69
N GLY A 75 -18.61 0.86 14.21
CA GLY A 75 -19.29 1.93 14.94
C GLY A 75 -20.79 1.69 15.13
N PRO A 76 -21.46 2.44 16.03
CA PRO A 76 -22.88 2.25 16.31
C PRO A 76 -23.81 2.61 15.14
N LEU A 77 -23.42 3.53 14.23
CA LEU A 77 -24.24 3.93 13.08
C LEU A 77 -23.86 3.21 11.79
N LEU A 78 -22.57 2.89 11.61
CA LEU A 78 -22.07 2.13 10.45
C LEU A 78 -21.99 0.63 10.69
N GLY A 79 -22.28 0.21 11.93
CA GLY A 79 -22.32 -1.17 12.37
C GLY A 79 -23.07 -2.03 11.37
N SER A 80 -22.42 -3.07 10.86
CA SER A 80 -22.98 -4.05 9.91
C SER A 80 -23.32 -3.55 8.50
N PHE A 81 -23.01 -2.29 8.15
CA PHE A 81 -23.16 -1.79 6.78
C PHE A 81 -22.35 -2.63 5.77
N ASP A 82 -21.28 -3.28 6.23
CA ASP A 82 -20.44 -4.19 5.47
C ASP A 82 -20.85 -5.66 5.52
N LYS A 83 -21.98 -6.02 6.15
CA LYS A 83 -22.41 -7.42 6.39
C LYS A 83 -23.66 -7.86 5.61
N ALA A 84 -24.06 -7.12 4.57
CA ALA A 84 -25.26 -7.44 3.79
C ALA A 84 -25.20 -8.85 3.17
N SER A 85 -26.30 -9.60 3.28
CA SER A 85 -26.39 -11.02 2.91
C SER A 85 -27.46 -11.32 1.86
N THR A 86 -28.35 -10.37 1.58
CA THR A 86 -29.41 -10.50 0.58
C THR A 86 -29.39 -9.36 -0.46
N ASP A 87 -30.01 -9.60 -1.62
CA ASP A 87 -30.16 -8.59 -2.67
C ASP A 87 -30.96 -7.37 -2.19
N ALA A 88 -31.97 -7.59 -1.35
CA ALA A 88 -32.80 -6.52 -0.78
C ALA A 88 -31.98 -5.63 0.18
N GLU A 89 -31.20 -6.23 1.08
CA GLU A 89 -30.27 -5.51 1.97
C GLU A 89 -29.21 -4.74 1.17
N THR A 90 -28.74 -5.32 0.06
CA THR A 90 -27.81 -4.64 -0.84
C THR A 90 -28.45 -3.42 -1.50
N ALA A 91 -29.67 -3.55 -2.02
CA ALA A 91 -30.39 -2.42 -2.63
C ALA A 91 -30.67 -1.30 -1.63
N GLU A 92 -31.11 -1.64 -0.41
CA GLU A 92 -31.34 -0.69 0.67
C GLU A 92 -30.06 0.07 1.03
N ARG A 93 -28.95 -0.65 1.19
CA ARG A 93 -27.63 -0.10 1.49
C ARG A 93 -27.13 0.87 0.42
N LEU A 94 -27.30 0.52 -0.86
CA LEU A 94 -26.92 1.39 -1.97
C LEU A 94 -27.72 2.70 -1.99
N ALA A 95 -28.98 2.64 -1.55
CA ALA A 95 -29.88 3.79 -1.48
C ALA A 95 -29.78 4.58 -0.15
N ALA A 96 -29.13 4.02 0.87
CA ALA A 96 -29.06 4.61 2.20
C ALA A 96 -28.45 6.02 2.17
N PRO A 97 -29.13 7.05 2.72
CA PRO A 97 -28.61 8.40 2.73
C PRO A 97 -27.45 8.52 3.73
N LEU A 98 -26.44 9.33 3.38
CA LEU A 98 -25.42 9.75 4.34
C LEU A 98 -26.03 10.78 5.30
N THR A 99 -26.17 10.40 6.57
CA THR A 99 -26.63 11.34 7.60
C THR A 99 -25.48 12.14 8.19
N GLU A 100 -25.80 13.31 8.74
CA GLU A 100 -24.88 14.15 9.54
C GLU A 100 -24.20 13.35 10.66
N ALA A 101 -24.95 12.50 11.35
CA ALA A 101 -24.46 11.71 12.47
C ALA A 101 -23.46 10.64 12.01
N MET A 102 -23.75 9.94 10.90
CA MET A 102 -22.83 8.98 10.31
C MET A 102 -21.52 9.64 9.89
N ARG A 103 -21.58 10.83 9.26
CA ARG A 103 -20.37 11.55 8.88
C ARG A 103 -19.53 11.94 10.10
N ARG A 104 -20.16 12.38 11.20
CA ARG A 104 -19.45 12.67 12.46
C ARG A 104 -18.82 11.42 13.06
N GLU A 105 -19.50 10.28 13.02
CA GLU A 105 -18.95 8.99 13.46
C GLU A 105 -17.72 8.61 12.64
N MET A 106 -17.78 8.71 11.31
CA MET A 106 -16.63 8.48 10.41
C MET A 106 -15.47 9.39 10.79
N GLU A 107 -15.71 10.71 10.89
CA GLU A 107 -14.66 11.68 11.19
C GLU A 107 -14.01 11.43 12.55
N GLN A 108 -14.81 11.09 13.57
CA GLN A 108 -14.31 10.74 14.90
C GLN A 108 -13.48 9.45 14.89
N TYR A 109 -13.94 8.43 14.17
CA TYR A 109 -13.23 7.17 14.02
C TYR A 109 -11.85 7.39 13.39
N TYR A 110 -11.77 8.00 12.21
CA TYR A 110 -10.50 8.21 11.52
C TYR A 110 -9.56 9.10 12.34
N LEU A 111 -10.05 10.21 12.91
CA LEU A 111 -9.22 11.05 13.78
C LEU A 111 -8.66 10.27 14.96
N ALA A 112 -9.52 9.56 15.69
CA ALA A 112 -9.09 8.81 16.88
C ALA A 112 -8.10 7.71 16.50
N HIS A 113 -8.35 6.98 15.42
CA HIS A 113 -7.49 5.88 15.00
C HIS A 113 -6.12 6.39 14.54
N TYR A 114 -6.07 7.45 13.73
CA TYR A 114 -4.80 8.12 13.40
C TYR A 114 -4.06 8.60 14.64
N CYS A 115 -4.74 9.27 15.58
CA CYS A 115 -4.11 9.74 16.80
C CYS A 115 -3.54 8.60 17.66
N LEU A 116 -4.22 7.45 17.75
CA LEU A 116 -3.74 6.31 18.53
C LEU A 116 -2.59 5.60 17.83
N HIS A 117 -2.75 5.30 16.54
CA HIS A 117 -1.77 4.54 15.74
C HIS A 117 -0.46 5.32 15.57
N PHE A 118 -0.53 6.60 15.19
CA PHE A 118 0.65 7.44 14.98
C PHE A 118 1.31 7.90 16.28
N ALA A 119 0.62 7.74 17.43
CA ALA A 119 1.19 8.00 18.74
C ALA A 119 1.89 6.78 19.37
N GLU A 120 1.89 5.61 18.72
CA GLU A 120 2.65 4.47 19.21
C GLU A 120 4.12 4.83 19.45
N ASP A 121 4.67 4.39 20.60
CA ASP A 121 5.95 4.88 21.13
C ASP A 121 7.09 4.92 20.10
N ALA A 122 7.32 3.82 19.38
CA ALA A 122 8.43 3.74 18.44
C ALA A 122 8.11 4.42 17.10
N PHE A 123 6.84 4.45 16.70
CA PHE A 123 6.43 5.05 15.44
C PHE A 123 6.45 6.58 15.55
N SER A 124 5.84 7.13 16.59
CA SER A 124 5.89 8.58 16.89
C SER A 124 7.32 9.09 17.03
N ALA A 125 8.20 8.33 17.69
CA ALA A 125 9.61 8.67 17.80
C ALA A 125 10.33 8.71 16.44
N ALA A 126 10.00 7.79 15.53
CA ALA A 126 10.56 7.77 14.17
C ALA A 126 10.03 8.95 13.34
N LEU A 127 8.72 9.22 13.36
CA LEU A 127 8.10 10.34 12.65
C LEU A 127 8.64 11.69 13.10
N ALA A 128 9.06 11.81 14.37
CA ALA A 128 9.63 13.03 14.90
C ALA A 128 11.07 13.31 14.41
N SER A 129 11.80 12.32 13.90
CA SER A 129 13.21 12.46 13.48
C SER A 129 13.50 12.06 12.03
N VAL A 130 12.57 11.40 11.35
CA VAL A 130 12.69 10.95 9.96
C VAL A 130 11.53 11.51 9.14
N PRO A 131 11.78 12.42 8.19
CA PRO A 131 10.74 12.91 7.27
C PRO A 131 10.07 11.75 6.53
N GLN A 132 8.78 11.86 6.25
CA GLN A 132 8.00 10.82 5.56
C GLN A 132 7.43 11.33 4.23
N LEU A 133 7.45 10.47 3.22
CA LEU A 133 6.65 10.60 1.99
C LEU A 133 5.88 9.31 1.79
N SER A 134 4.55 9.38 1.69
CA SER A 134 3.71 8.20 1.56
C SER A 134 2.81 8.27 0.34
N THR A 135 2.49 7.10 -0.20
CA THR A 135 1.22 6.84 -0.86
C THR A 135 0.34 6.02 0.08
N TRP A 136 -0.95 6.00 -0.18
CA TRP A 136 -1.93 5.17 0.52
C TRP A 136 -2.36 3.95 -0.30
N ASP A 137 -2.94 2.98 0.40
CA ASP A 137 -3.61 1.83 -0.18
C ASP A 137 -5.01 1.65 0.42
N ASP A 138 -5.67 0.53 0.19
CA ASP A 138 -7.08 0.34 0.57
C ASP A 138 -7.28 0.35 2.07
N HIS A 139 -6.42 -0.28 2.88
CA HIS A 139 -6.63 -0.28 4.33
C HIS A 139 -6.48 1.10 4.97
N ASP A 140 -5.83 2.08 4.32
CA ASP A 140 -5.89 3.48 4.76
C ASP A 140 -7.33 4.05 4.69
N ILE A 141 -8.22 3.41 3.90
CA ILE A 141 -9.65 3.71 3.73
C ILE A 141 -10.48 2.62 4.43
N PHE A 142 -10.57 1.45 3.80
CA PHE A 142 -11.01 0.14 4.28
C PHE A 142 -10.68 -0.91 3.19
N ASP A 143 -10.44 -2.16 3.60
CA ASP A 143 -10.11 -3.34 2.78
C ASP A 143 -10.97 -3.45 1.53
N GLY A 144 -10.31 -3.57 0.38
CA GLY A 144 -10.93 -3.70 -0.94
C GLY A 144 -11.46 -2.39 -1.53
N TYR A 145 -11.28 -1.22 -0.90
CA TYR A 145 -11.75 0.04 -1.48
C TYR A 145 -11.19 0.26 -2.90
N GLY A 146 -12.07 0.50 -3.86
CA GLY A 146 -11.71 0.59 -5.29
C GLY A 146 -11.93 -0.71 -6.09
N SER A 147 -12.08 -1.85 -5.41
CA SER A 147 -12.31 -3.18 -6.01
C SER A 147 -13.78 -3.63 -5.97
N TYR A 148 -14.65 -2.81 -5.37
CA TYR A 148 -16.10 -3.04 -5.36
C TYR A 148 -16.81 -2.46 -6.59
N SER A 149 -18.09 -2.84 -6.78
CA SER A 149 -18.92 -2.33 -7.88
C SER A 149 -19.05 -0.80 -7.88
N ASP A 150 -19.13 -0.20 -9.06
CA ASP A 150 -19.30 1.26 -9.21
C ASP A 150 -20.55 1.77 -8.46
N GLN A 151 -21.61 0.97 -8.38
CA GLN A 151 -22.81 1.30 -7.62
C GLN A 151 -22.51 1.42 -6.11
N LEU A 152 -21.74 0.49 -5.56
CA LEU A 152 -21.37 0.53 -4.14
C LEU A 152 -20.45 1.70 -3.85
N GLN A 153 -19.42 1.89 -4.68
CA GLN A 153 -18.49 3.03 -4.54
C GLN A 153 -19.20 4.38 -4.69
N ALA A 154 -20.25 4.45 -5.51
CA ALA A 154 -21.05 5.65 -5.69
C ALA A 154 -22.13 5.86 -4.60
N SER A 155 -22.36 4.89 -3.72
CA SER A 155 -23.38 5.00 -2.67
C SER A 155 -23.05 6.15 -1.70
N PRO A 156 -24.06 6.87 -1.16
CA PRO A 156 -23.81 8.05 -0.33
C PRO A 156 -22.92 7.77 0.89
N VAL A 157 -23.13 6.61 1.54
CA VAL A 157 -22.39 6.21 2.73
C VAL A 157 -20.92 5.90 2.39
N ILE A 158 -20.65 5.13 1.33
CA ILE A 158 -19.27 4.80 0.93
C ILE A 158 -18.51 6.05 0.47
N ARG A 159 -19.16 6.97 -0.26
CA ARG A 159 -18.55 8.27 -0.58
C ARG A 159 -18.24 9.10 0.68
N GLY A 160 -19.09 8.99 1.71
CA GLY A 160 -18.84 9.58 3.03
C GLY A 160 -17.60 9.00 3.71
N VAL A 161 -17.49 7.67 3.74
CA VAL A 161 -16.33 6.95 4.30
C VAL A 161 -15.05 7.37 3.58
N PHE A 162 -15.05 7.36 2.25
CA PHE A 162 -13.92 7.81 1.44
C PHE A 162 -13.57 9.28 1.69
N GLY A 163 -14.57 10.16 1.80
CA GLY A 163 -14.36 11.58 2.09
C GLY A 163 -13.65 11.80 3.43
N ALA A 164 -14.06 11.07 4.46
CA ALA A 164 -13.42 11.10 5.78
C ALA A 164 -11.99 10.52 5.72
N ALA A 165 -11.82 9.31 5.17
CA ALA A 165 -10.52 8.67 5.01
C ALA A 165 -9.51 9.58 4.29
N LYS A 166 -9.91 10.15 3.14
CA LYS A 166 -9.10 11.08 2.36
C LYS A 166 -8.69 12.31 3.17
N ALA A 167 -9.61 12.91 3.93
CA ALA A 167 -9.30 14.08 4.75
C ALA A 167 -8.21 13.78 5.78
N PHE A 168 -8.27 12.63 6.46
CA PHE A 168 -7.29 12.26 7.47
C PHE A 168 -5.98 11.72 6.89
N TYR A 169 -6.02 11.04 5.74
CA TYR A 169 -4.82 10.71 4.98
C TYR A 169 -4.04 11.97 4.58
N LEU A 170 -4.74 12.96 3.98
CA LEU A 170 -4.12 14.23 3.61
C LEU A 170 -3.55 14.98 4.83
N LEU A 171 -4.26 14.95 5.96
CA LEU A 171 -3.84 15.61 7.19
C LEU A 171 -2.61 14.94 7.82
N PHE A 172 -2.64 13.63 8.04
CA PHE A 172 -1.63 12.92 8.83
C PHE A 172 -0.45 12.39 8.02
N GLN A 173 -0.68 11.97 6.77
CA GLN A 173 0.37 11.35 5.95
C GLN A 173 0.96 12.30 4.91
N CYS A 174 0.18 13.28 4.45
CA CYS A 174 0.63 14.24 3.44
C CYS A 174 0.86 15.66 3.98
N HIS A 175 0.40 15.96 5.20
CA HIS A 175 0.43 17.29 5.80
C HIS A 175 -0.14 18.40 4.89
N THR A 176 -1.21 18.10 4.16
CA THR A 176 -1.87 19.01 3.22
C THR A 176 -3.40 18.97 3.36
N THR A 177 -4.09 19.68 2.47
CA THR A 177 -5.55 19.66 2.33
C THR A 177 -5.90 19.48 0.86
N GLU A 178 -7.11 19.02 0.55
CA GLU A 178 -7.54 18.82 -0.83
C GLU A 178 -7.36 20.07 -1.71
N ALA A 179 -7.64 21.25 -1.15
CA ALA A 179 -7.47 22.53 -1.84
C ALA A 179 -6.01 22.90 -2.13
N ARG A 180 -5.05 22.32 -1.40
CA ARG A 180 -3.62 22.64 -1.50
C ARG A 180 -2.79 21.56 -2.20
N MET A 181 -3.33 20.36 -2.43
CA MET A 181 -2.59 19.22 -3.00
C MET A 181 -1.75 19.61 -4.21
N GLN A 182 -2.34 20.35 -5.16
CA GLN A 182 -1.64 20.79 -6.36
C GLN A 182 -0.50 21.79 -6.07
N ASP A 183 -0.73 22.74 -5.16
CA ASP A 183 0.26 23.73 -4.75
C ASP A 183 1.41 23.10 -3.95
N ASP A 184 1.12 22.02 -3.22
CA ASP A 184 2.08 21.26 -2.44
C ASP A 184 2.81 20.18 -3.28
N GLY A 185 2.65 20.21 -4.61
CA GLY A 185 3.46 19.42 -5.55
C GLY A 185 2.86 18.09 -5.99
N MET A 186 1.61 17.79 -5.60
CA MET A 186 0.88 16.63 -6.11
C MET A 186 0.29 16.90 -7.50
N PHE A 187 0.08 15.84 -8.29
CA PHE A 187 -0.38 15.99 -9.67
C PHE A 187 -1.50 15.03 -10.08
N GLY A 188 -2.17 15.36 -11.18
CA GLY A 188 -3.20 14.53 -11.78
C GLY A 188 -4.55 14.55 -11.05
N GLY A 189 -4.78 15.56 -10.19
CA GLY A 189 -6.00 15.66 -9.38
C GLY A 189 -6.11 14.55 -8.33
N SER A 190 -4.96 14.11 -7.81
CA SER A 190 -4.80 12.99 -6.89
C SER A 190 -3.48 13.16 -6.11
N THR A 191 -3.14 12.27 -5.15
CA THR A 191 -1.92 12.42 -4.34
C THR A 191 -0.65 11.87 -5.00
N ASN A 192 -0.63 11.77 -6.34
CA ASN A 192 0.58 11.35 -7.06
C ASN A 192 1.69 12.38 -6.87
N GLN A 193 2.93 11.91 -6.65
CA GLN A 193 4.09 12.76 -6.41
C GLN A 193 5.30 12.26 -7.19
N LEU A 194 6.08 13.20 -7.74
CA LEU A 194 7.41 12.93 -8.31
C LEU A 194 8.43 13.80 -7.57
N VAL A 195 9.28 13.15 -6.76
CA VAL A 195 10.23 13.83 -5.86
C VAL A 195 11.65 13.43 -6.22
N GLN A 196 12.51 14.42 -6.46
CA GLN A 196 13.94 14.17 -6.70
C GLN A 196 14.65 13.90 -5.36
N LEU A 197 15.28 12.74 -5.25
CA LEU A 197 16.18 12.37 -4.15
C LEU A 197 17.64 12.57 -4.57
N GLY A 198 18.14 13.78 -4.33
CA GLY A 198 19.53 14.12 -4.63
C GLY A 198 19.80 14.23 -6.13
N GLY A 199 21.02 13.93 -6.56
CA GLY A 199 21.45 14.17 -7.94
C GLY A 199 20.98 13.15 -8.97
N ASP A 200 20.72 11.91 -8.57
CA ASP A 200 20.63 10.76 -9.49
C ASP A 200 19.36 9.92 -9.37
N THR A 201 18.54 10.13 -8.34
CA THR A 201 17.37 9.30 -8.06
C THR A 201 16.12 10.16 -7.95
N ALA A 202 15.01 9.69 -8.51
CA ALA A 202 13.68 10.25 -8.32
C ALA A 202 12.73 9.16 -7.79
N LEU A 203 11.82 9.54 -6.89
CA LEU A 203 10.72 8.72 -6.44
C LEU A 203 9.43 9.15 -7.14
N LEU A 204 8.74 8.20 -7.74
CA LEU A 204 7.39 8.36 -8.25
C LEU A 204 6.44 7.59 -7.32
N LEU A 205 5.70 8.30 -6.48
CA LEU A 205 4.65 7.73 -5.64
C LEU A 205 3.33 7.87 -6.40
N LEU A 206 2.74 6.73 -6.79
CA LEU A 206 1.46 6.71 -7.50
C LEU A 206 0.33 6.47 -6.51
N ASP A 207 -0.72 7.26 -6.65
CA ASP A 207 -1.99 7.06 -5.99
C ASP A 207 -2.83 6.11 -6.86
N THR A 208 -3.10 4.92 -6.30
CA THR A 208 -3.89 3.86 -6.95
C THR A 208 -5.27 3.70 -6.31
N ARG A 209 -5.75 4.67 -5.52
CA ARG A 209 -7.03 4.57 -4.78
C ARG A 209 -7.97 5.73 -5.07
N MET A 210 -7.48 6.98 -5.11
CA MET A 210 -8.35 8.17 -5.15
C MET A 210 -9.27 8.23 -6.38
N GLN A 211 -8.78 7.75 -7.53
CA GLN A 211 -9.49 7.79 -8.81
C GLN A 211 -9.76 6.39 -9.38
N ARG A 212 -9.62 5.37 -8.53
CA ARG A 212 -9.79 3.97 -8.90
C ARG A 212 -11.27 3.64 -9.15
N THR A 213 -11.51 2.78 -10.13
CA THR A 213 -12.78 2.09 -10.36
C THR A 213 -12.49 0.60 -10.53
N LEU A 214 -13.54 -0.21 -10.67
CA LEU A 214 -13.39 -1.65 -10.90
C LEU A 214 -12.60 -2.00 -12.18
N ASN A 215 -12.55 -1.07 -13.15
CA ASN A 215 -11.93 -1.28 -14.46
C ASN A 215 -10.75 -0.35 -14.74
N GLN A 216 -10.32 0.45 -13.76
CA GLN A 216 -9.26 1.44 -13.92
C GLN A 216 -8.57 1.68 -12.57
N VAL A 217 -7.27 1.50 -12.51
CA VAL A 217 -6.47 1.74 -11.30
C VAL A 217 -6.08 3.22 -11.19
N VAL A 218 -5.55 3.79 -12.28
CA VAL A 218 -5.03 5.16 -12.39
C VAL A 218 -5.75 5.89 -13.53
N ALA A 219 -6.18 7.13 -13.27
CA ALA A 219 -6.92 7.88 -14.27
C ALA A 219 -6.06 8.21 -15.51
N PRO A 220 -6.59 8.12 -16.75
CA PRO A 220 -5.86 8.40 -17.98
C PRO A 220 -5.06 9.71 -18.00
N PRO A 221 -5.57 10.86 -17.49
CA PRO A 221 -4.82 12.11 -17.46
C PRO A 221 -3.55 12.07 -16.60
N VAL A 222 -3.50 11.18 -15.60
CA VAL A 222 -2.31 11.00 -14.74
C VAL A 222 -1.16 10.45 -15.56
N TYR A 223 -1.40 9.55 -16.53
CA TYR A 223 -0.37 9.02 -17.41
C TYR A 223 0.29 10.10 -18.26
N ASP A 224 -0.52 11.01 -18.80
CA ASP A 224 -0.02 12.10 -19.64
C ASP A 224 0.85 13.04 -18.81
N LYS A 225 0.38 13.42 -17.62
CA LYS A 225 1.15 14.28 -16.70
C LYS A 225 2.41 13.59 -16.19
N MET A 226 2.33 12.30 -15.87
CA MET A 226 3.49 11.50 -15.47
C MET A 226 4.54 11.44 -16.59
N SER A 227 4.14 11.22 -17.84
CA SER A 227 5.06 11.22 -18.99
C SER A 227 5.74 12.58 -19.17
N GLU A 228 4.99 13.69 -19.02
CA GLU A 228 5.53 15.05 -19.05
C GLU A 228 6.59 15.26 -17.96
N LEU A 229 6.25 14.95 -16.70
CA LEU A 229 7.11 15.15 -15.55
C LEU A 229 8.37 14.27 -15.60
N LEU A 230 8.24 12.99 -15.99
CA LEU A 230 9.38 12.09 -16.15
C LEU A 230 10.33 12.55 -17.25
N SER A 231 9.81 13.13 -18.35
CA SER A 231 10.65 13.67 -19.42
C SER A 231 11.36 14.97 -19.02
N ALA A 232 10.82 15.68 -18.02
CA ALA A 232 11.39 16.92 -17.49
C ALA A 232 12.40 16.67 -16.35
N LEU A 233 12.64 15.42 -15.94
CA LEU A 233 13.63 15.11 -14.92
C LEU A 233 15.04 15.58 -15.33
N PRO A 234 15.88 16.02 -14.38
CA PRO A 234 17.24 16.43 -14.68
C PRO A 234 18.01 15.32 -15.41
N PRO A 235 18.88 15.63 -16.39
CA PRO A 235 19.70 14.63 -17.08
C PRO A 235 20.64 13.83 -16.18
N SER A 236 20.91 14.31 -14.97
CA SER A 236 21.68 13.58 -13.95
C SER A 236 20.89 12.42 -13.33
N THR A 237 19.56 12.43 -13.44
CA THR A 237 18.67 11.41 -12.88
C THR A 237 18.90 10.09 -13.61
N SER A 238 19.59 9.18 -12.93
CA SER A 238 19.92 7.85 -13.42
C SER A 238 18.93 6.79 -12.94
N HIS A 239 18.09 7.11 -11.96
CA HIS A 239 17.18 6.17 -11.31
C HIS A 239 15.79 6.79 -11.10
N VAL A 240 14.74 6.09 -11.52
CA VAL A 240 13.36 6.39 -11.12
C VAL A 240 12.82 5.20 -10.36
N VAL A 241 12.45 5.40 -9.10
CA VAL A 241 11.89 4.39 -8.22
C VAL A 241 10.38 4.58 -8.15
N VAL A 242 9.62 3.58 -8.59
CA VAL A 242 8.15 3.64 -8.62
C VAL A 242 7.57 2.93 -7.40
N VAL A 243 6.67 3.62 -6.70
CA VAL A 243 5.99 3.15 -5.50
C VAL A 243 4.48 3.09 -5.75
N THR A 244 3.88 1.93 -5.51
CA THR A 244 2.45 1.66 -5.60
C THR A 244 2.04 0.81 -4.39
N GLY A 245 0.82 0.99 -3.88
CA GLY A 245 0.25 0.15 -2.80
C GLY A 245 0.28 -1.32 -3.16
N VAL A 246 -0.32 -1.63 -4.30
CA VAL A 246 -0.34 -2.99 -4.85
C VAL A 246 0.82 -3.19 -5.83
N PRO A 247 1.59 -4.29 -5.74
CA PRO A 247 2.70 -4.55 -6.65
C PRO A 247 2.28 -4.68 -8.12
N VAL A 248 2.83 -3.82 -8.98
CA VAL A 248 2.58 -3.86 -10.44
C VAL A 248 3.08 -5.16 -11.07
N LEU A 249 4.24 -5.63 -10.60
CA LEU A 249 4.87 -6.88 -11.04
C LEU A 249 4.75 -7.92 -9.94
N TYR A 250 3.71 -8.75 -10.04
CA TYR A 250 3.46 -9.84 -9.09
C TYR A 250 3.32 -11.18 -9.82
N PRO A 251 3.80 -12.30 -9.24
CA PRO A 251 3.55 -13.62 -9.81
C PRO A 251 2.05 -13.84 -10.05
N LYS A 252 1.69 -14.44 -11.19
CA LYS A 252 0.28 -14.75 -11.47
C LYS A 252 -0.22 -15.72 -10.41
N LEU A 253 -1.23 -15.31 -9.65
CA LEU A 253 -1.96 -16.21 -8.78
C LEU A 253 -2.72 -17.23 -9.64
N PRO A 254 -2.74 -18.53 -9.28
CA PRO A 254 -3.49 -19.55 -10.00
C PRO A 254 -4.99 -19.42 -9.69
N VAL A 255 -5.62 -18.38 -10.25
CA VAL A 255 -7.03 -18.00 -10.04
C VAL A 255 -7.98 -19.17 -10.22
N GLU A 256 -7.74 -20.03 -11.20
CA GLU A 256 -8.58 -21.20 -11.47
C GLU A 256 -8.58 -22.19 -10.30
N LYS A 257 -7.42 -22.40 -9.65
CA LYS A 257 -7.32 -23.24 -8.45
C LYS A 257 -8.02 -22.59 -7.25
N LEU A 258 -7.97 -21.26 -7.17
CA LEU A 258 -8.62 -20.50 -6.10
C LEU A 258 -10.15 -20.52 -6.24
N LEU A 259 -10.66 -20.20 -7.43
CA LEU A 259 -12.10 -20.23 -7.75
C LEU A 259 -12.70 -21.63 -7.64
N SER A 260 -11.98 -22.67 -8.07
CA SER A 260 -12.43 -24.06 -7.88
C SER A 260 -12.44 -24.47 -6.41
N THR A 261 -11.51 -23.96 -5.59
CA THR A 261 -11.50 -24.17 -4.14
C THR A 261 -12.68 -23.44 -3.48
N ILE A 262 -12.96 -22.19 -3.86
CA ILE A 262 -14.14 -21.40 -3.42
C ILE A 262 -15.43 -22.12 -3.82
N GLY A 263 -15.57 -22.46 -5.10
CA GLY A 263 -16.78 -23.09 -5.64
C GLY A 263 -17.08 -24.44 -4.99
N SER A 264 -16.05 -25.24 -4.71
CA SER A 264 -16.20 -26.52 -3.99
C SER A 264 -16.58 -26.32 -2.52
N PHE A 265 -16.14 -25.23 -1.90
CA PHE A 265 -16.47 -24.88 -0.52
C PHE A 265 -17.91 -24.37 -0.42
N VAL A 266 -18.30 -23.40 -1.26
CA VAL A 266 -19.67 -22.85 -1.33
C VAL A 266 -20.69 -23.93 -1.69
N ALA A 267 -20.33 -24.85 -2.58
CA ALA A 267 -21.19 -25.98 -2.95
C ALA A 267 -21.25 -27.09 -1.87
N GLY A 268 -20.53 -26.97 -0.75
CA GLY A 268 -20.52 -27.96 0.33
C GLY A 268 -19.98 -29.33 -0.08
N THR A 269 -19.24 -29.43 -1.19
CA THR A 269 -18.76 -30.71 -1.75
C THR A 269 -17.41 -31.15 -1.17
N ASN A 270 -16.78 -30.31 -0.34
CA ASN A 270 -15.50 -30.59 0.29
C ASN A 270 -15.66 -30.87 1.81
N PRO A 271 -15.32 -32.08 2.30
CA PRO A 271 -15.55 -32.50 3.70
C PRO A 271 -14.71 -31.75 4.77
N ILE A 272 -13.93 -30.74 4.38
CA ILE A 272 -13.08 -29.91 5.27
C ILE A 272 -13.82 -28.65 5.76
N ALA A 273 -15.11 -28.49 5.43
CA ALA A 273 -15.92 -27.31 5.82
C ALA A 273 -16.12 -27.09 7.34
N ILE A 274 -15.62 -27.98 8.21
CA ILE A 274 -15.86 -27.94 9.67
C ILE A 274 -14.59 -27.53 10.47
N LEU A 275 -13.48 -27.17 9.82
CA LEU A 275 -12.20 -26.91 10.51
C LEU A 275 -11.56 -25.54 10.22
N SER A 276 -12.36 -24.46 10.18
CA SER A 276 -11.87 -23.12 9.82
C SER A 276 -11.89 -22.11 10.97
N GLN A 277 -10.81 -22.07 11.75
CA GLN A 277 -10.44 -20.86 12.52
C GLN A 277 -8.93 -20.55 12.51
N LYS A 278 -8.07 -21.37 11.89
CA LYS A 278 -6.59 -21.20 11.97
C LYS A 278 -5.81 -21.38 10.67
N THR A 279 -6.48 -21.44 9.54
CA THR A 279 -5.89 -21.51 8.21
C THR A 279 -6.58 -20.43 7.39
N GLY A 280 -5.88 -19.68 6.52
CA GLY A 280 -6.44 -18.57 5.71
C GLY A 280 -7.69 -18.85 4.87
N LEU A 281 -8.27 -20.04 4.99
CA LEU A 281 -9.65 -20.40 4.66
C LEU A 281 -10.72 -19.53 5.35
N ALA A 282 -10.41 -18.77 6.40
CA ALA A 282 -11.37 -17.83 7.00
C ALA A 282 -11.69 -16.63 6.07
N GLN A 283 -10.71 -16.11 5.33
CA GLN A 283 -10.92 -15.04 4.34
C GLN A 283 -11.78 -15.50 3.15
N LEU A 284 -11.87 -16.82 2.94
CA LEU A 284 -12.73 -17.43 1.91
C LEU A 284 -14.21 -17.49 2.32
N VAL A 285 -14.51 -17.36 3.62
CA VAL A 285 -15.88 -17.33 4.18
C VAL A 285 -16.30 -15.98 4.73
N ASN A 286 -15.34 -15.10 5.04
CA ASN A 286 -15.64 -13.72 5.34
C ASN A 286 -16.09 -13.02 4.06
N SER A 287 -17.32 -12.50 4.11
CA SER A 287 -17.88 -11.70 3.03
C SER A 287 -17.99 -10.26 3.50
N ARG A 288 -17.30 -9.35 2.82
CA ARG A 288 -17.54 -7.91 2.96
C ARG A 288 -18.51 -7.49 1.87
N PHE A 289 -19.57 -6.77 2.24
CA PHE A 289 -20.60 -6.31 1.30
C PHE A 289 -21.28 -7.41 0.47
N GLY A 290 -21.29 -8.65 0.96
CA GLY A 290 -21.80 -9.82 0.24
C GLY A 290 -20.85 -10.39 -0.81
N GLN A 291 -19.60 -9.90 -0.88
CA GLN A 291 -18.54 -10.40 -1.75
C GLN A 291 -17.45 -11.07 -0.90
N PRO A 292 -16.95 -12.25 -1.29
CA PRO A 292 -15.80 -12.86 -0.61
C PRO A 292 -14.58 -11.94 -0.70
N GLU A 293 -13.89 -11.69 0.42
CA GLU A 293 -12.68 -10.82 0.49
C GLU A 293 -11.65 -11.21 -0.59
N ILE A 294 -11.51 -12.50 -0.86
CA ILE A 294 -10.56 -13.01 -1.86
C ILE A 294 -10.88 -12.62 -3.32
N LEU A 295 -12.15 -12.34 -3.63
CA LEU A 295 -12.52 -11.82 -4.94
C LEU A 295 -12.12 -10.35 -5.06
N ASP A 296 -12.21 -9.61 -3.96
CA ASP A 296 -11.78 -8.23 -3.87
C ASP A 296 -10.25 -8.16 -4.02
N ASP A 297 -9.50 -9.00 -3.29
CA ASP A 297 -8.04 -9.17 -3.46
C ASP A 297 -7.69 -9.45 -4.92
N LEU A 298 -8.40 -10.39 -5.55
CA LEU A 298 -8.09 -10.76 -6.92
C LEU A 298 -8.36 -9.63 -7.91
N ALA A 299 -9.44 -8.89 -7.71
CA ALA A 299 -9.75 -7.68 -8.48
C ALA A 299 -8.76 -6.56 -8.17
N ASP A 300 -8.20 -6.53 -6.97
CA ASP A 300 -7.31 -5.48 -6.52
C ASP A 300 -5.95 -5.50 -7.23
N HIS A 301 -5.48 -6.69 -7.59
CA HIS A 301 -4.20 -6.87 -8.25
C HIS A 301 -4.15 -6.29 -9.68
N TRP A 302 -2.98 -5.76 -10.06
CA TRP A 302 -2.62 -5.41 -11.46
C TRP A 302 -2.64 -6.61 -12.44
N ASN A 303 -2.80 -7.84 -11.93
CA ASN A 303 -2.98 -9.06 -12.73
C ASN A 303 -4.44 -9.37 -13.05
N ALA A 304 -5.40 -8.68 -12.42
CA ALA A 304 -6.82 -8.80 -12.71
C ALA A 304 -7.06 -8.56 -14.20
N ARG A 305 -7.99 -9.31 -14.80
CA ARG A 305 -8.26 -9.21 -16.25
C ARG A 305 -8.61 -7.80 -16.69
N SER A 306 -9.36 -7.07 -15.87
CA SER A 306 -9.74 -5.68 -16.10
C SER A 306 -8.54 -4.71 -16.13
N HIS A 307 -7.43 -5.04 -15.45
CA HIS A 307 -6.28 -4.14 -15.27
C HIS A 307 -5.09 -4.48 -16.18
N GLN A 308 -5.13 -5.57 -16.95
CA GLN A 308 -3.97 -6.03 -17.72
C GLN A 308 -3.52 -5.02 -18.79
N ASP A 309 -4.45 -4.44 -19.54
CA ASP A 309 -4.12 -3.45 -20.58
C ASP A 309 -3.52 -2.18 -19.96
N GLU A 310 -4.07 -1.74 -18.83
CA GLU A 310 -3.57 -0.59 -18.08
C GLU A 310 -2.18 -0.84 -17.49
N ARG A 311 -1.97 -2.02 -16.89
CA ARG A 311 -0.65 -2.44 -16.40
C ARG A 311 0.38 -2.43 -17.53
N ASP A 312 0.03 -3.00 -18.68
CA ASP A 312 0.91 -3.07 -19.83
C ASP A 312 1.21 -1.67 -20.39
N ARG A 313 0.23 -0.75 -20.36
CA ARG A 313 0.45 0.67 -20.68
C ARG A 313 1.44 1.32 -19.71
N LEU A 314 1.25 1.14 -18.40
CA LEU A 314 2.15 1.66 -17.37
C LEU A 314 3.58 1.16 -17.57
N LEU A 315 3.76 -0.16 -17.71
CA LEU A 315 5.07 -0.78 -17.92
C LEU A 315 5.73 -0.29 -19.21
N ARG A 316 4.99 -0.22 -20.32
CA ARG A 316 5.52 0.29 -21.59
C ARG A 316 5.93 1.76 -21.48
N MET A 317 5.17 2.59 -20.77
CA MET A 317 5.52 3.99 -20.58
C MET A 317 6.81 4.12 -19.77
N LEU A 318 6.91 3.42 -18.63
CA LEU A 318 8.11 3.41 -17.79
C LEU A 318 9.34 2.88 -18.54
N LEU A 319 9.17 1.84 -19.37
CA LEU A 319 10.24 1.30 -20.23
C LEU A 319 10.53 2.13 -21.48
N LYS A 320 9.62 3.00 -21.92
CA LYS A 320 9.88 3.96 -23.02
C LYS A 320 10.70 5.15 -22.53
N VAL A 321 10.47 5.62 -21.32
CA VAL A 321 11.36 6.59 -20.66
C VAL A 321 12.79 6.04 -20.55
N TRP A 322 12.95 4.71 -20.50
CA TRP A 322 14.25 4.03 -20.56
C TRP A 322 14.92 4.02 -21.95
N VAL A 323 14.19 4.28 -23.04
CA VAL A 323 14.75 4.31 -24.41
C VAL A 323 14.37 5.61 -25.16
N PRO A 324 15.17 6.67 -25.09
CA PRO A 324 15.11 7.72 -26.10
C PRO A 324 15.99 7.33 -27.29
N GLY A 325 15.35 7.16 -28.44
CA GLY A 325 15.99 6.99 -29.75
C GLY A 325 16.72 8.24 -30.27
N VAL A 326 17.53 8.89 -29.44
CA VAL A 326 18.62 9.76 -29.88
C VAL A 326 19.79 9.48 -28.96
N TRP A 327 20.75 8.70 -29.46
CA TRP A 327 22.07 8.57 -28.85
C TRP A 327 22.78 9.92 -29.00
N VAL A 328 22.56 10.84 -28.06
CA VAL A 328 23.45 11.99 -27.89
C VAL A 328 24.67 11.47 -27.13
N PRO A 329 25.88 11.48 -27.72
CA PRO A 329 27.07 11.04 -27.01
C PRO A 329 27.22 11.84 -25.71
N GLY A 330 27.03 11.19 -24.56
CA GLY A 330 27.19 11.82 -23.23
C GLY A 330 25.93 11.91 -22.35
N VAL A 331 24.72 11.62 -22.85
CA VAL A 331 23.48 11.63 -22.04
C VAL A 331 23.06 10.19 -21.73
N ARG A 332 23.16 9.76 -20.46
CA ARG A 332 22.61 8.47 -20.01
C ARG A 332 21.11 8.64 -19.73
N ALA A 333 20.27 7.78 -20.33
CA ALA A 333 18.86 7.72 -19.98
C ALA A 333 18.67 7.17 -18.54
N PRO A 334 17.64 7.61 -17.79
CA PRO A 334 17.34 7.07 -16.47
C PRO A 334 16.99 5.58 -16.54
N ARG A 335 17.44 4.80 -15.55
CA ARG A 335 17.01 3.42 -15.29
C ARG A 335 15.79 3.45 -14.37
N VAL A 336 14.69 2.80 -14.77
CA VAL A 336 13.54 2.65 -13.88
C VAL A 336 13.71 1.38 -13.04
N TRP A 337 13.58 1.52 -11.72
CA TRP A 337 13.50 0.40 -10.78
C TRP A 337 12.10 0.42 -10.16
N ALA A 338 11.37 -0.69 -10.24
CA ALA A 338 10.13 -0.85 -9.47
C ALA A 338 10.48 -1.46 -8.12
N ILE A 339 9.96 -0.91 -7.02
CA ILE A 339 10.03 -1.62 -5.73
C ILE A 339 9.09 -2.81 -5.83
N LEU A 340 9.67 -4.00 -5.79
CA LEU A 340 8.93 -5.25 -5.68
C LEU A 340 8.72 -5.52 -4.19
N TRP A 341 7.47 -5.67 -3.78
CA TRP A 341 7.14 -5.99 -2.40
C TRP A 341 7.79 -7.33 -1.99
N PRO A 342 8.51 -7.39 -0.87
CA PRO A 342 8.98 -8.66 -0.33
C PRO A 342 7.78 -9.48 0.16
N HIS A 343 7.52 -10.58 -0.54
CA HIS A 343 6.61 -11.68 -0.21
C HIS A 343 6.14 -11.74 1.26
N GLN A 344 4.91 -11.28 1.56
CA GLN A 344 4.19 -11.81 2.72
C GLN A 344 3.78 -13.24 2.39
N ALA A 345 4.49 -14.20 2.96
CA ALA A 345 4.09 -15.59 2.89
C ALA A 345 2.75 -15.72 3.61
N LEU A 346 1.69 -16.02 2.86
CA LEU A 346 0.51 -16.70 3.37
C LEU A 346 0.99 -17.82 4.30
N GLY A 347 0.61 -17.74 5.58
CA GLY A 347 1.21 -18.46 6.69
C GLY A 347 1.39 -19.96 6.42
N GLY A 348 2.65 -20.37 6.24
CA GLY A 348 3.08 -21.76 6.34
C GLY A 348 3.45 -22.06 7.78
N VAL A 349 2.63 -22.85 8.46
CA VAL A 349 2.86 -23.36 9.82
C VAL A 349 4.24 -24.02 9.89
N GLY A 350 5.11 -23.47 10.74
CA GLY A 350 6.38 -24.08 11.09
C GLY A 350 6.17 -25.43 11.75
N ALA A 351 6.53 -26.50 11.06
CA ALA A 351 6.74 -27.80 11.68
C ALA A 351 8.07 -27.76 12.43
N GLN A 352 8.02 -27.56 13.75
CA GLN A 352 9.11 -27.95 14.63
C GLN A 352 9.39 -29.45 14.44
N ARG A 353 10.63 -29.80 14.08
CA ARG A 353 11.21 -31.11 14.42
C ARG A 353 12.53 -30.88 15.13
N HIS A 354 12.58 -31.39 16.36
CA HIS A 354 13.75 -31.42 17.21
C HIS A 354 14.86 -32.31 16.61
N GLY A 355 16.07 -31.74 16.56
CA GLY A 355 17.39 -32.32 16.86
C GLY A 355 17.83 -33.65 16.24
N HIS A 356 18.88 -33.61 15.42
CA HIS A 356 20.25 -34.05 15.80
C HIS A 356 21.25 -33.81 14.66
N SER A 357 22.53 -33.80 15.04
CA SER A 357 23.71 -33.25 14.38
C SER A 357 24.26 -33.95 13.11
N ARG A 358 25.06 -33.17 12.38
CA ARG A 358 26.30 -33.46 11.58
C ARG A 358 26.20 -33.44 10.05
N HIS A 359 27.07 -32.57 9.50
CA HIS A 359 27.80 -32.58 8.22
C HIS A 359 27.12 -32.99 6.92
N GLY A 360 27.27 -32.13 5.90
CA GLY A 360 27.19 -32.51 4.50
C GLY A 360 26.66 -31.39 3.61
N SER A 361 27.56 -30.71 2.92
CA SER A 361 27.28 -29.84 1.76
C SER A 361 26.41 -30.53 0.71
N THR A 362 25.51 -29.78 0.06
CA THR A 362 25.52 -29.57 -1.40
C THR A 362 24.48 -28.54 -1.84
N ASP A 363 24.86 -27.84 -2.90
CA ASP A 363 24.27 -26.69 -3.56
C ASP A 363 22.88 -26.89 -4.15
N ALA A 364 22.09 -25.80 -4.14
CA ALA A 364 21.13 -25.49 -5.19
C ALA A 364 20.88 -23.97 -5.24
N CYS A 365 21.92 -23.20 -5.60
CA CYS A 365 21.76 -21.80 -5.99
C CYS A 365 22.72 -21.49 -7.14
N ALA A 366 22.37 -21.94 -8.34
CA ALA A 366 23.12 -21.68 -9.56
C ALA A 366 22.19 -21.50 -10.75
N ALA A 367 21.82 -20.25 -11.04
CA ALA A 367 21.66 -19.74 -12.40
C ALA A 367 21.55 -18.21 -12.35
N LEU A 368 22.25 -17.54 -13.29
CA LEU A 368 22.36 -16.09 -13.51
C LEU A 368 23.45 -15.36 -12.71
N ARG A 369 24.70 -15.78 -12.94
CA ARG A 369 25.84 -14.85 -13.03
C ARG A 369 26.25 -14.73 -14.50
N THR A 370 26.10 -13.55 -15.08
CA THR A 370 26.97 -13.09 -16.18
C THR A 370 27.47 -11.68 -15.87
N SER A 371 28.77 -11.64 -15.52
CA SER A 371 29.78 -10.61 -15.79
C SER A 371 29.46 -9.14 -15.54
N GLY A 372 30.05 -8.60 -14.47
CA GLY A 372 30.25 -7.16 -14.28
C GLY A 372 30.41 -6.82 -12.80
N GLY A 373 31.64 -6.89 -12.30
CA GLY A 373 31.96 -6.76 -10.88
C GLY A 373 31.56 -5.43 -10.24
N GLY A 374 31.16 -5.53 -8.97
CA GLY A 374 30.86 -4.42 -8.08
C GLY A 374 29.96 -4.91 -6.95
N GLN A 375 30.56 -5.39 -5.85
CA GLN A 375 29.84 -5.59 -4.59
C GLN A 375 29.25 -4.26 -4.14
N MET A 376 27.96 -4.20 -3.83
CA MET A 376 27.42 -3.21 -2.91
C MET A 376 26.37 -3.85 -1.99
N VAL A 377 26.54 -3.50 -0.72
CA VAL A 377 25.70 -3.74 0.45
C VAL A 377 24.37 -3.01 0.32
#